data_AF-A0A957KNM1-F1
#
_entry.id   AF-A0A957KNM1-F1
#
_cell.length_a   1.000
_cell.length_b   1.000
_cell.length_c   1.000
_cell.angle_alpha   90.00
_cell.angle_beta   90.00
_cell.angle_gamma   90.00
#
_symmetry.space_group_name_H-M   'P 1'
#
loop_
_entity.id
_entity.type
_entity.pdbx_description
1 polymer ?
#
loop_
_entity_poly.entity_id
_entity_poly.type
_entity_poly.pdbx_seq_one_letter_code
_entity_poly.pdbx_strand_id
1 'polypeptide(L)'
;MERAYQLSRDPVYFLMAAFFALLTTGLPAVMGQPRFMPFIQAVVLTIFLAISVRRGDIRSGLGIVFLWLAVTMSLILLLTWFVPEQLERAFDNGFMQRAMTSEWYFARSPLPGGITVEPLATAAEIAGIVLGSLLTGGLVGAWFLVRMANLAAFSAGHLLGIFGNPILIFIALPVWSILQIAGAGGLVVLCAEPLLSGRFALGPWFRRRSRLLALFSGIYAIGLLAEAILPAFWHFHG
;
A
#
# COMPACT_ATOMS: atom_id res chain seq x y z
N MET A 1 37.34 16.91 -9.12
CA MET A 1 36.37 15.88 -9.57
C MET A 1 35.02 16.23 -8.97
N GLU A 2 34.15 16.89 -9.73
CA GLU A 2 32.77 17.15 -9.30
C GLU A 2 32.02 15.82 -9.19
N ARG A 3 31.37 15.57 -8.05
CA ARG A 3 30.52 14.39 -7.88
C ARG A 3 29.37 14.49 -8.87
N ALA A 4 29.24 13.53 -9.77
CA ALA A 4 28.10 13.43 -10.68
C ALA A 4 26.79 13.53 -9.89
N TYR A 5 25.94 14.50 -10.23
CA TYR A 5 24.69 14.78 -9.52
C TYR A 5 23.77 13.55 -9.49
N GLN A 6 23.32 13.18 -8.30
CA GLN A 6 22.46 12.01 -8.07
C GLN A 6 21.06 12.45 -7.64
N LEU A 7 20.15 12.60 -8.61
CA LEU A 7 18.73 12.91 -8.39
C LEU A 7 18.06 12.03 -7.31
N SER A 8 18.42 10.75 -7.19
CA SER A 8 17.84 9.85 -6.18
C SER A 8 18.18 10.23 -4.73
N ARG A 9 19.19 11.09 -4.54
CA ARG A 9 19.59 11.62 -3.23
C ARG A 9 19.16 13.08 -3.05
N ASP A 10 18.51 13.67 -4.05
CA ASP A 10 18.03 15.05 -3.99
C ASP A 10 16.69 15.09 -3.24
N PRO A 11 16.53 15.93 -2.20
CA PRO A 11 15.24 16.12 -1.52
C PRO A 11 14.10 16.52 -2.47
N VAL A 12 14.39 17.23 -3.56
CA VAL A 12 13.39 17.63 -4.57
C VAL A 12 12.73 16.40 -5.20
N TYR A 13 13.46 15.31 -5.36
CA TYR A 13 12.93 14.07 -5.92
C TYR A 13 11.84 13.45 -5.04
N PHE A 14 12.06 13.43 -3.72
CA PHE A 14 11.07 12.96 -2.74
C PHE A 14 9.88 13.93 -2.63
N LEU A 15 10.13 15.24 -2.70
CA LEU A 15 9.08 16.25 -2.72
C LEU A 15 8.17 16.08 -3.95
N MET A 16 8.76 15.82 -5.12
CA MET A 16 8.01 15.53 -6.34
C MET A 16 7.20 14.24 -6.20
N ALA A 17 7.79 13.17 -5.64
CA ALA A 17 7.04 11.93 -5.39
C ALA A 17 5.83 12.18 -4.47
N ALA A 18 6.01 12.95 -3.39
CA ALA A 18 4.92 13.32 -2.49
C ALA A 18 3.84 14.16 -3.20
N PHE A 19 4.25 15.16 -4.00
CA PHE A 19 3.31 15.98 -4.77
C PHE A 19 2.49 15.13 -5.75
N PHE A 20 3.13 14.22 -6.49
CA PHE A 20 2.41 13.32 -7.40
C PHE A 20 1.54 12.31 -6.65
N ALA A 21 1.95 11.84 -5.47
CA ALA A 21 1.11 11.03 -4.61
C ALA A 21 -0.17 11.78 -4.21
N LEU A 22 -0.07 13.05 -3.83
CA LEU A 22 -1.24 13.90 -3.55
C LEU A 22 -2.13 14.05 -4.78
N LEU A 23 -1.56 14.35 -5.95
CA LEU A 23 -2.32 14.60 -7.17
C LEU A 23 -3.05 13.35 -7.68
N THR A 24 -2.34 12.22 -7.73
CA THR A 24 -2.87 10.93 -8.21
C THR A 24 -3.86 10.28 -7.24
N THR A 25 -3.92 10.74 -6.00
CA THR A 25 -4.88 10.28 -5.00
C THR A 25 -6.06 11.24 -4.87
N GLY A 26 -5.77 12.52 -4.69
CA GLY A 26 -6.77 13.55 -4.39
C GLY A 26 -7.69 13.85 -5.54
N LEU A 27 -7.18 14.00 -6.78
CA LEU A 27 -8.03 14.29 -7.93
C LEU A 27 -9.02 13.15 -8.19
N PRO A 28 -8.60 11.87 -8.30
CA PRO A 28 -9.56 10.79 -8.51
C PRO A 28 -10.52 10.58 -7.33
N ALA A 29 -10.06 10.83 -6.09
CA ALA A 29 -10.89 10.74 -4.90
C ALA A 29 -12.02 11.75 -4.92
N VAL A 30 -11.72 13.03 -5.17
CA VAL A 30 -12.72 14.11 -5.20
C VAL A 30 -13.66 13.95 -6.39
N MET A 31 -13.19 13.40 -7.51
CA MET A 31 -14.03 13.10 -8.68
C MET A 31 -14.88 11.83 -8.53
N GLY A 32 -14.66 11.01 -7.48
CA GLY A 32 -15.41 9.77 -7.28
C GLY A 32 -15.16 8.70 -8.33
N GLN A 33 -13.92 8.54 -8.83
CA GLN A 33 -13.59 7.59 -9.91
C GLN A 33 -12.95 6.29 -9.39
N PRO A 34 -13.69 5.16 -9.30
CA PRO A 34 -13.29 3.99 -8.53
C PRO A 34 -12.08 3.21 -9.05
N ARG A 35 -11.92 3.13 -10.38
CA ARG A 35 -10.85 2.36 -11.01
C ARG A 35 -9.65 3.22 -11.41
N PHE A 36 -9.84 4.52 -11.49
CA PHE A 36 -8.81 5.43 -11.98
C PHE A 36 -7.76 5.70 -10.90
N MET A 37 -8.16 5.81 -9.63
CA MET A 37 -7.26 6.11 -8.51
C MET A 37 -6.09 5.11 -8.38
N PRO A 38 -6.31 3.80 -8.15
CA PRO A 38 -5.19 2.87 -7.97
C PRO A 38 -4.37 2.71 -9.26
N PHE A 39 -5.00 2.87 -10.43
CA PHE A 39 -4.31 2.75 -11.71
C PHE A 39 -3.28 3.87 -11.92
N ILE A 40 -3.69 5.13 -11.79
CA ILE A 40 -2.80 6.27 -12.01
C ILE A 40 -1.72 6.37 -10.93
N GLN A 41 -2.05 6.02 -9.68
CA GLN A 41 -1.06 5.88 -8.62
C GLN A 41 -0.01 4.83 -8.95
N ALA A 42 -0.42 3.64 -9.40
CA ALA A 42 0.50 2.56 -9.75
C ALA A 42 1.45 2.99 -10.87
N VAL A 43 0.93 3.56 -11.96
CA VAL A 43 1.74 4.02 -13.09
C VAL A 43 2.79 5.04 -12.64
N VAL A 44 2.38 6.08 -11.92
CA VAL A 44 3.29 7.15 -11.52
C VAL A 44 4.29 6.66 -10.46
N LEU A 45 3.84 5.89 -9.48
CA LEU A 45 4.71 5.27 -8.48
C LEU A 45 5.77 4.38 -9.12
N THR A 46 5.39 3.56 -10.12
CA THR A 46 6.34 2.72 -10.85
C THR A 46 7.36 3.53 -11.63
N ILE A 47 7.01 4.71 -12.17
CA ILE A 47 7.97 5.60 -12.83
C ILE A 47 9.03 6.08 -11.83
N PHE A 48 8.62 6.57 -10.66
CA PHE A 48 9.55 6.98 -9.59
C PHE A 48 10.38 5.78 -9.08
N LEU A 49 9.76 4.62 -8.92
CA LEU A 49 10.48 3.41 -8.57
C LEU A 49 11.55 3.07 -9.62
N ALA A 50 11.18 3.10 -10.91
CA ALA A 50 12.09 2.82 -12.02
C ALA A 50 13.29 3.76 -12.04
N ILE A 51 13.10 5.07 -11.83
CA ILE A 51 14.18 6.06 -11.82
C ILE A 51 15.22 5.75 -10.72
N SER A 52 14.76 5.40 -9.52
CA SER A 52 15.65 5.10 -8.38
C SER A 52 16.35 3.75 -8.52
N VAL A 53 15.60 2.70 -8.88
CA VAL A 53 16.11 1.33 -8.98
C VAL A 53 17.05 1.16 -10.17
N ARG A 54 16.81 1.83 -11.30
CA ARG A 54 17.73 1.84 -12.46
C ARG A 54 19.12 2.37 -12.12
N ARG A 55 19.22 3.24 -11.10
CA ARG A 55 20.50 3.78 -10.61
C ARG A 55 21.18 2.87 -9.58
N GLY A 56 20.59 1.71 -9.28
CA GLY A 56 21.08 0.76 -8.28
C GLY A 56 20.79 1.17 -6.84
N ASP A 57 19.95 2.20 -6.61
CA ASP A 57 19.69 2.76 -5.29
C ASP A 57 18.37 2.23 -4.70
N ILE A 58 18.42 1.01 -4.19
CA ILE A 58 17.25 0.34 -3.56
C ILE A 58 16.76 1.08 -2.32
N ARG A 59 17.65 1.76 -1.57
CA ARG A 59 17.25 2.51 -0.39
C ARG A 59 16.33 3.67 -0.77
N SER A 60 16.70 4.40 -1.82
CA SER A 60 15.85 5.47 -2.35
C SER A 60 14.55 4.93 -2.95
N GLY A 61 14.58 3.76 -3.61
CA GLY A 61 13.35 3.08 -4.07
C GLY A 61 12.38 2.73 -2.94
N LEU A 62 12.89 2.17 -1.83
CA LEU A 62 12.11 1.94 -0.61
C LEU A 62 11.58 3.24 -0.03
N GLY A 63 12.43 4.28 0.05
CA GLY A 63 12.05 5.59 0.56
C GLY A 63 10.89 6.21 -0.22
N ILE A 64 10.90 6.13 -1.55
CA ILE A 64 9.80 6.60 -2.40
C ILE A 64 8.53 5.84 -2.11
N VAL A 65 8.58 4.50 -2.11
CA VAL A 65 7.38 3.68 -1.93
C VAL A 65 6.75 3.96 -0.56
N PHE A 66 7.54 3.99 0.51
CA PHE A 66 7.00 4.28 1.85
C PHE A 66 6.53 5.72 2.00
N LEU A 67 7.24 6.70 1.44
CA LEU A 67 6.78 8.09 1.42
C LEU A 67 5.45 8.21 0.67
N TRP A 68 5.36 7.58 -0.50
CA TRP A 68 4.16 7.57 -1.32
C TRP A 68 2.97 7.00 -0.53
N LEU A 69 3.13 5.81 0.04
CA LEU A 69 2.08 5.16 0.83
C LEU A 69 1.68 6.01 2.04
N ALA A 70 2.63 6.60 2.75
CA ALA A 70 2.33 7.47 3.89
C ALA A 70 1.50 8.69 3.45
N VAL A 71 1.87 9.32 2.33
CA VAL A 71 1.16 10.49 1.78
C VAL A 71 -0.24 10.10 1.29
N THR A 72 -0.38 9.02 0.51
CA THR A 72 -1.69 8.62 -0.03
C THR A 72 -2.63 8.17 1.08
N MET A 73 -2.16 7.38 2.04
CA MET A 73 -2.98 6.96 3.19
C MET A 73 -3.40 8.14 4.05
N SER A 74 -2.49 9.07 4.35
CA SER A 74 -2.81 10.27 5.13
C SER A 74 -3.85 11.14 4.42
N LEU A 75 -3.73 11.29 3.10
CA LEU A 75 -4.69 12.05 2.30
C LEU A 75 -6.05 11.36 2.28
N ILE A 76 -6.12 10.04 2.10
CA ILE A 76 -7.39 9.29 2.12
C ILE A 76 -8.06 9.43 3.49
N LEU A 77 -7.32 9.22 4.58
CA LEU A 77 -7.84 9.42 5.95
C LEU A 77 -8.46 10.81 6.13
N LEU A 78 -7.77 11.84 5.64
CA LEU A 78 -8.25 13.22 5.69
C LEU A 78 -9.50 13.42 4.83
N LEU A 79 -9.48 12.94 3.57
CA LEU A 79 -10.60 13.08 2.64
C LEU A 79 -11.85 12.33 3.11
N THR A 80 -11.72 11.25 3.87
CA THR A 80 -12.88 10.54 4.44
C THR A 80 -13.73 11.45 5.33
N TRP A 81 -13.14 12.50 5.92
CA TRP A 81 -13.89 13.46 6.74
C TRP A 81 -14.47 14.63 5.94
N PHE A 82 -13.75 15.10 4.91
CA PHE A 82 -14.15 16.28 4.15
C PHE A 82 -15.09 15.98 2.98
N VAL A 83 -14.92 14.83 2.33
CA VAL A 83 -15.63 14.43 1.10
C VAL A 83 -16.02 12.94 1.13
N PRO A 84 -16.75 12.48 2.17
CA PRO A 84 -17.04 11.05 2.37
C PRO A 84 -17.79 10.41 1.20
N GLU A 85 -18.78 11.10 0.62
CA GLU A 85 -19.58 10.58 -0.48
C GLU A 85 -18.78 10.39 -1.77
N GLN A 86 -17.91 11.35 -2.10
CA GLN A 86 -17.05 11.26 -3.27
C GLN A 86 -16.03 10.15 -3.09
N LEU A 87 -15.47 10.04 -1.87
CA LEU A 87 -14.50 9.01 -1.56
C LEU A 87 -15.12 7.61 -1.64
N GLU A 88 -16.33 7.40 -1.12
CA GLU A 88 -17.07 6.14 -1.26
C GLU A 88 -17.22 5.71 -2.73
N ARG A 89 -17.54 6.67 -3.62
CA ARG A 89 -17.64 6.40 -5.07
C ARG A 89 -16.28 6.12 -5.70
N ALA A 90 -15.20 6.64 -5.12
CA ALA A 90 -13.83 6.44 -5.59
C ALA A 90 -13.23 5.08 -5.17
N PHE A 91 -13.97 4.24 -4.46
CA PHE A 91 -13.61 2.85 -4.20
C PHE A 91 -14.60 1.90 -4.87
N ASP A 92 -14.09 0.80 -5.42
CA ASP A 92 -14.94 -0.25 -5.97
C ASP A 92 -15.77 -0.85 -4.83
N ASN A 93 -17.10 -0.74 -4.91
CA ASN A 93 -18.05 -1.08 -3.84
C ASN A 93 -17.76 -0.38 -2.49
N GLY A 94 -17.34 0.90 -2.48
CA GLY A 94 -17.00 1.63 -1.25
C GLY A 94 -18.11 1.65 -0.18
N PHE A 95 -19.38 1.71 -0.59
CA PHE A 95 -20.53 1.60 0.33
C PHE A 95 -20.56 0.24 1.04
N MET A 96 -20.35 -0.85 0.29
CA MET A 96 -20.30 -2.20 0.85
C MET A 96 -19.09 -2.36 1.78
N GLN A 97 -17.94 -1.84 1.37
CA GLN A 97 -16.73 -1.86 2.20
C GLN A 97 -16.95 -1.15 3.54
N ARG A 98 -17.64 0.01 3.51
CA ARG A 98 -18.02 0.76 4.70
C ARG A 98 -18.94 -0.06 5.62
N ALA A 99 -19.98 -0.67 5.06
CA ALA A 99 -20.92 -1.50 5.79
C ALA A 99 -20.22 -2.70 6.44
N MET A 100 -19.44 -3.48 5.67
CA MET A 100 -18.72 -4.66 6.19
C MET A 100 -17.68 -4.28 7.25
N THR A 101 -17.02 -3.13 7.10
CA THR A 101 -16.08 -2.64 8.13
C THR A 101 -16.81 -2.32 9.44
N SER A 102 -17.98 -1.69 9.37
CA SER A 102 -18.82 -1.42 10.54
C SER A 102 -19.37 -2.71 11.17
N GLU A 103 -19.84 -3.67 10.36
CA GLU A 103 -20.33 -4.96 10.85
C GLU A 103 -19.22 -5.77 11.52
N TRP A 104 -18.02 -5.82 10.92
CA TRP A 104 -16.87 -6.43 11.57
C TRP A 104 -16.64 -5.77 12.93
N TYR A 105 -16.47 -4.45 12.97
CA TYR A 105 -16.08 -3.77 14.20
C TYR A 105 -17.15 -3.87 15.30
N PHE A 106 -18.43 -3.64 14.99
CA PHE A 106 -19.51 -3.54 15.99
C PHE A 106 -20.30 -4.83 16.20
N ALA A 107 -20.55 -5.60 15.15
CA ALA A 107 -21.35 -6.82 15.20
C ALA A 107 -20.50 -8.10 15.28
N ARG A 108 -19.16 -7.99 15.32
CA ARG A 108 -18.22 -9.12 15.33
C ARG A 108 -18.39 -10.05 14.12
N SER A 109 -18.85 -9.48 13.00
CA SER A 109 -18.86 -10.18 11.71
C SER A 109 -17.42 -10.47 11.26
N PRO A 110 -17.22 -11.40 10.30
CA PRO A 110 -15.89 -11.67 9.75
C PRO A 110 -15.23 -10.42 9.15
N LEU A 111 -13.90 -10.32 9.27
CA LEU A 111 -13.13 -9.19 8.72
C LEU A 111 -13.28 -9.16 7.18
N PRO A 112 -13.70 -8.03 6.57
CA PRO A 112 -13.80 -7.94 5.11
C PRO A 112 -12.45 -8.06 4.44
N GLY A 113 -12.38 -8.88 3.37
CA GLY A 113 -11.15 -9.12 2.61
C GLY A 113 -10.07 -9.87 3.38
N GLY A 114 -10.38 -10.42 4.56
CA GLY A 114 -9.40 -11.12 5.38
C GLY A 114 -9.06 -12.51 4.85
N ILE A 115 -7.85 -12.99 5.13
CA ILE A 115 -7.33 -14.29 4.67
C ILE A 115 -8.19 -15.49 5.11
N THR A 116 -8.85 -15.39 6.26
CA THR A 116 -9.73 -16.44 6.79
C THR A 116 -11.09 -16.49 6.10
N VAL A 117 -11.50 -15.39 5.45
CA VAL A 117 -12.78 -15.26 4.74
C VAL A 117 -12.60 -15.46 3.25
N GLU A 118 -11.55 -14.88 2.66
CA GLU A 118 -11.29 -14.88 1.23
C GLU A 118 -9.85 -15.35 0.90
N PRO A 119 -9.48 -16.61 1.21
CA PRO A 119 -8.12 -17.10 1.08
C PRO A 119 -7.61 -17.11 -0.37
N LEU A 120 -8.48 -17.39 -1.35
CA LEU A 120 -8.11 -17.39 -2.77
C LEU A 120 -7.86 -15.97 -3.30
N ALA A 121 -8.65 -14.99 -2.87
CA ALA A 121 -8.43 -13.59 -3.25
C ALA A 121 -7.12 -13.07 -2.65
N THR A 122 -6.85 -13.40 -1.38
CA THR A 122 -5.59 -13.08 -0.70
C THR A 122 -4.40 -13.73 -1.41
N ALA A 123 -4.50 -15.00 -1.80
CA ALA A 123 -3.45 -15.67 -2.56
C ALA A 123 -3.20 -15.02 -3.92
N ALA A 124 -4.26 -14.60 -4.63
CA ALA A 124 -4.15 -13.88 -5.89
C ALA A 124 -3.49 -12.51 -5.71
N GLU A 125 -3.79 -11.80 -4.62
CA GLU A 125 -3.15 -10.52 -4.28
C GLU A 125 -1.66 -10.70 -3.96
N ILE A 126 -1.29 -11.70 -3.16
CA ILE A 126 0.12 -12.03 -2.89
C ILE A 126 0.87 -12.36 -4.19
N ALA A 127 0.26 -13.19 -5.05
CA ALA A 127 0.81 -13.50 -6.36
C ALA A 127 0.93 -12.24 -7.24
N GLY A 128 -0.07 -11.36 -7.22
CA GLY A 128 -0.05 -10.07 -7.92
C GLY A 128 1.05 -9.14 -7.45
N ILE A 129 1.29 -9.07 -6.14
CA ILE A 129 2.38 -8.28 -5.55
C ILE A 129 3.74 -8.86 -5.98
N VAL A 130 3.95 -10.17 -5.83
CA VAL A 130 5.25 -10.80 -6.05
C VAL A 130 5.53 -11.01 -7.54
N LEU A 131 4.70 -11.80 -8.22
CA LEU A 131 4.88 -12.13 -9.63
C LEU A 131 4.61 -10.92 -10.51
N GLY A 132 3.57 -10.14 -10.19
CA GLY A 132 3.28 -8.92 -10.94
C GLY A 132 4.43 -7.92 -10.87
N SER A 133 5.06 -7.71 -9.72
CA SER A 133 6.26 -6.87 -9.63
C SER A 133 7.42 -7.42 -10.46
N LEU A 134 7.68 -8.72 -10.36
CA LEU A 134 8.78 -9.38 -11.07
C LEU A 134 8.65 -9.27 -12.60
N LEU A 135 7.43 -9.50 -13.11
CA LEU A 135 7.14 -9.58 -14.54
C LEU A 135 6.94 -8.21 -15.19
N THR A 136 6.57 -7.19 -14.42
CA THR A 136 6.24 -5.85 -14.96
C THR A 136 7.14 -4.73 -14.45
N GLY A 137 8.20 -5.06 -13.72
CA GLY A 137 9.11 -4.06 -13.16
C GLY A 137 8.43 -3.21 -12.09
N GLY A 138 7.49 -3.81 -11.36
CA GLY A 138 6.78 -3.18 -10.25
C GLY A 138 5.39 -2.64 -10.59
N LEU A 139 4.94 -2.58 -11.85
CA LEU A 139 3.65 -1.96 -12.19
C LEU A 139 2.45 -2.67 -11.57
N VAL A 140 2.30 -3.97 -11.85
CA VAL A 140 1.16 -4.76 -11.33
C VAL A 140 1.23 -4.90 -9.82
N GLY A 141 2.42 -5.08 -9.25
CA GLY A 141 2.55 -5.14 -7.80
C GLY A 141 2.30 -3.80 -7.11
N ALA A 142 2.71 -2.68 -7.72
CA ALA A 142 2.36 -1.34 -7.24
C ALA A 142 0.84 -1.13 -7.27
N TRP A 143 0.13 -1.64 -8.28
CA TRP A 143 -1.33 -1.58 -8.35
C TRP A 143 -2.02 -2.31 -7.19
N PHE A 144 -1.60 -3.53 -6.86
CA PHE A 144 -2.11 -4.24 -5.68
C PHE A 144 -1.73 -3.52 -4.38
N LEU A 145 -0.49 -3.06 -4.25
CA LEU A 145 0.01 -2.35 -3.09
C LEU A 145 -0.79 -1.07 -2.78
N VAL A 146 -1.01 -0.21 -3.78
CA VAL A 146 -1.76 1.03 -3.57
C VAL A 146 -3.23 0.74 -3.34
N ARG A 147 -3.81 -0.28 -3.99
CA ARG A 147 -5.19 -0.71 -3.71
C ARG A 147 -5.34 -1.16 -2.25
N MET A 148 -4.44 -2.00 -1.75
CA MET A 148 -4.40 -2.45 -0.35
C MET A 148 -4.29 -1.26 0.61
N ALA A 149 -3.32 -0.37 0.38
CA ALA A 149 -3.09 0.78 1.24
C ALA A 149 -4.26 1.78 1.25
N ASN A 150 -4.85 2.03 0.08
CA ASN A 150 -6.00 2.92 -0.04
C ASN A 150 -7.23 2.34 0.67
N LEU A 151 -7.51 1.04 0.50
CA LEU A 151 -8.64 0.37 1.15
C LEU A 151 -8.49 0.37 2.67
N ALA A 152 -7.29 0.08 3.17
CA ALA A 152 -6.99 0.14 4.60
C ALA A 152 -7.18 1.56 5.17
N ALA A 153 -6.68 2.58 4.46
CA ALA A 153 -6.85 3.97 4.87
C ALA A 153 -8.32 4.43 4.83
N PHE A 154 -9.10 3.97 3.84
CA PHE A 154 -10.52 4.27 3.74
C PHE A 154 -11.32 3.64 4.90
N SER A 155 -11.13 2.34 5.16
CA SER A 155 -11.76 1.63 6.29
C SER A 155 -11.38 2.27 7.62
N ALA A 156 -10.11 2.63 7.82
CA ALA A 156 -9.66 3.31 9.04
C ALA A 156 -10.26 4.72 9.17
N GLY A 157 -10.32 5.50 8.09
CA GLY A 157 -10.90 6.84 8.09
C GLY A 157 -12.39 6.82 8.44
N HIS A 158 -13.11 5.81 7.93
CA HIS A 158 -14.51 5.59 8.26
C HIS A 158 -14.71 5.29 9.75
N LEU A 159 -13.95 4.33 10.30
CA LEU A 159 -14.01 4.01 11.73
C LEU A 159 -13.65 5.22 12.60
N LEU A 160 -12.63 5.98 12.23
CA LEU A 160 -12.28 7.22 12.91
C LEU A 160 -13.41 8.25 12.89
N GLY A 161 -14.10 8.38 11.76
CA GLY A 161 -15.28 9.24 11.64
C GLY A 161 -16.39 8.83 12.61
N ILE A 162 -16.60 7.53 12.80
CA ILE A 162 -17.56 6.99 13.78
C ILE A 162 -17.10 7.25 15.22
N PHE A 163 -15.82 7.04 15.51
CA PHE A 163 -15.28 7.24 16.86
C PHE A 163 -15.25 8.70 17.30
N GLY A 164 -15.19 9.64 16.35
CA GLY A 164 -15.11 11.07 16.63
C GLY A 164 -13.80 11.53 17.31
N ASN A 165 -12.79 10.65 17.39
CA ASN A 165 -11.50 10.96 18.03
C ASN A 165 -10.31 10.47 17.18
N PRO A 166 -9.47 11.38 16.63
CA PRO A 166 -8.32 11.02 15.80
C PRO A 166 -7.26 10.18 16.52
N ILE A 167 -7.16 10.27 17.84
CA ILE A 167 -6.15 9.56 18.64
C ILE A 167 -6.36 8.04 18.53
N LEU A 168 -7.59 7.60 18.21
CA LEU A 168 -7.94 6.20 18.03
C LEU A 168 -7.51 5.63 16.68
N ILE A 169 -6.63 6.32 15.93
CA ILE A 169 -6.06 5.82 14.67
C ILE A 169 -5.39 4.46 14.84
N PHE A 170 -4.76 4.20 15.99
CA PHE A 170 -4.12 2.92 16.29
C PHE A 170 -5.12 1.76 16.46
N ILE A 171 -6.39 2.08 16.72
CA ILE A 171 -7.49 1.12 16.75
C ILE A 171 -8.09 0.97 15.35
N ALA A 172 -8.34 2.10 14.68
CA ALA A 172 -9.00 2.16 13.38
C ALA A 172 -8.15 1.62 12.22
N LEU A 173 -6.82 1.78 12.28
CA LEU A 173 -5.85 1.22 11.35
C LEU A 173 -5.10 0.07 12.05
N PRO A 174 -5.54 -1.18 11.88
CA PRO A 174 -5.00 -2.28 12.66
C PRO A 174 -3.54 -2.58 12.34
N VAL A 175 -2.81 -3.10 13.33
CA VAL A 175 -1.38 -3.38 13.20
C VAL A 175 -1.06 -4.36 12.07
N TRP A 176 -1.94 -5.34 11.81
CA TRP A 176 -1.73 -6.30 10.72
C TRP A 176 -1.77 -5.64 9.34
N SER A 177 -2.67 -4.68 9.11
CA SER A 177 -2.71 -3.92 7.86
C SER A 177 -1.43 -3.12 7.65
N ILE A 178 -0.89 -2.50 8.71
CA ILE A 178 0.39 -1.78 8.65
C ILE A 178 1.53 -2.73 8.28
N LEU A 179 1.59 -3.92 8.91
CA LEU A 179 2.60 -4.93 8.62
C LEU A 179 2.49 -5.44 7.16
N GLN A 180 1.29 -5.74 6.69
CA GLN A 180 1.08 -6.19 5.31
C GLN A 180 1.44 -5.11 4.29
N ILE A 181 1.04 -3.86 4.49
CA ILE A 181 1.41 -2.74 3.60
C ILE A 181 2.93 -2.53 3.61
N ALA A 182 3.58 -2.58 4.77
CA ALA A 182 5.02 -2.41 4.90
C ALA A 182 5.80 -3.56 4.22
N GLY A 183 5.36 -4.80 4.44
CA GLY A 183 5.91 -6.00 3.83
C GLY A 183 5.74 -5.99 2.30
N ALA A 184 4.52 -5.73 1.83
CA ALA A 184 4.20 -5.63 0.41
C ALA A 184 5.00 -4.52 -0.28
N GLY A 185 5.10 -3.34 0.35
CA GLY A 185 5.87 -2.22 -0.18
C GLY A 185 7.33 -2.59 -0.44
N GLY A 186 7.97 -3.25 0.53
CA GLY A 186 9.34 -3.74 0.33
C GLY A 186 9.46 -4.84 -0.73
N LEU A 187 8.49 -5.76 -0.78
CA LEU A 187 8.47 -6.82 -1.80
C LEU A 187 8.31 -6.24 -3.22
N VAL A 188 7.45 -5.24 -3.42
CA VAL A 188 7.30 -4.57 -4.72
C VAL A 188 8.63 -3.99 -5.19
N VAL A 189 9.35 -3.27 -4.32
CA VAL A 189 10.65 -2.68 -4.66
C VAL A 189 11.68 -3.74 -5.03
N LEU A 190 11.78 -4.80 -4.22
CA LEU A 190 12.78 -5.85 -4.42
C LEU A 190 12.48 -6.69 -5.66
N CYS A 191 11.22 -7.10 -5.84
CA CYS A 191 10.80 -7.90 -6.99
C CYS A 191 10.81 -7.11 -8.30
N ALA A 192 10.67 -5.79 -8.27
CA ALA A 192 10.81 -4.95 -9.46
C ALA A 192 12.27 -4.82 -9.95
N GLU A 193 13.25 -4.96 -9.05
CA GLU A 193 14.68 -4.73 -9.33
C GLU A 193 15.25 -5.52 -10.52
N PRO A 194 15.01 -6.85 -10.67
CA PRO A 194 15.61 -7.63 -11.74
C PRO A 194 15.30 -7.08 -13.13
N LEU A 195 14.05 -6.67 -13.35
CA LEU A 195 13.61 -6.15 -14.65
C LEU A 195 14.08 -4.70 -14.85
N LEU A 196 13.96 -3.86 -13.82
CA LEU A 196 14.33 -2.45 -13.90
C LEU A 196 15.84 -2.21 -14.04
N SER A 197 16.67 -3.05 -13.44
CA SER A 197 18.14 -2.91 -13.49
C SER A 197 18.77 -3.42 -14.80
N GLY A 198 18.00 -4.08 -15.67
CA GLY A 198 18.49 -4.67 -16.92
C GLY A 198 19.47 -5.83 -16.74
N ARG A 199 19.67 -6.30 -15.50
CA ARG A 199 20.59 -7.40 -15.13
C ARG A 199 19.79 -8.59 -14.63
N PHE A 200 18.91 -9.11 -15.47
CA PHE A 200 17.99 -10.18 -15.10
C PHE A 200 18.74 -11.50 -14.89
N ALA A 201 19.17 -11.73 -13.65
CA ALA A 201 19.81 -12.97 -13.21
C ALA A 201 19.20 -13.38 -11.87
N LEU A 202 18.09 -14.13 -11.94
CA LEU A 202 17.26 -14.50 -10.77
C LEU A 202 18.08 -15.14 -9.64
N GLY A 203 18.93 -16.12 -9.95
CA GLY A 203 19.74 -16.81 -8.92
C GLY A 203 20.72 -15.89 -8.17
N PRO A 204 21.59 -15.14 -8.87
CA PRO A 204 22.46 -14.14 -8.23
C PRO A 204 21.71 -13.02 -7.52
N TRP A 205 20.60 -12.53 -8.10
CA TRP A 205 19.75 -11.51 -7.47
C TRP A 205 19.17 -12.01 -6.16
N PHE A 206 18.58 -13.21 -6.15
CA PHE A 206 18.00 -13.81 -4.96
C PHE A 206 19.03 -13.98 -3.86
N ARG A 207 20.25 -14.45 -4.18
CA ARG A 207 21.35 -14.55 -3.20
C ARG A 207 21.73 -13.19 -2.62
N ARG A 208 21.80 -12.15 -3.46
CA ARG A 208 22.15 -10.78 -3.04
C ARG A 208 21.07 -10.12 -2.18
N ARG A 209 19.80 -10.38 -2.49
CA ARG A 209 18.63 -9.76 -1.84
C ARG A 209 17.95 -10.65 -0.80
N SER A 210 18.44 -11.87 -0.58
CA SER A 210 17.87 -12.88 0.32
C SER A 210 17.50 -12.34 1.70
N ARG A 211 18.39 -11.56 2.33
CA ARG A 211 18.12 -10.95 3.64
C ARG A 211 16.94 -9.98 3.63
N LEU A 212 16.86 -9.12 2.60
CA LEU A 212 15.78 -8.14 2.48
C LEU A 212 14.47 -8.80 2.07
N LEU A 213 14.53 -9.80 1.17
CA LEU A 213 13.36 -10.61 0.83
C LEU A 213 12.82 -11.34 2.06
N ALA A 214 13.69 -11.98 2.85
CA ALA A 214 13.29 -12.62 4.10
C ALA A 214 12.69 -11.63 5.10
N LEU A 215 13.25 -10.42 5.21
CA LEU A 215 12.72 -9.37 6.08
C LEU A 215 11.30 -8.95 5.68
N PHE A 216 11.10 -8.53 4.42
CA PHE A 216 9.79 -8.03 3.98
C PHE A 216 8.74 -9.14 3.82
N SER A 217 9.13 -10.33 3.38
CA SER A 217 8.25 -11.50 3.42
C SER A 217 7.89 -11.88 4.86
N GLY A 218 8.85 -11.80 5.78
CA GLY A 218 8.62 -12.05 7.21
C GLY A 218 7.64 -11.05 7.81
N ILE A 219 7.84 -9.74 7.56
CA ILE A 219 6.92 -8.68 7.99
C ILE A 219 5.51 -8.93 7.43
N TYR A 220 5.40 -9.24 6.14
CA TYR A 220 4.12 -9.54 5.49
C TYR A 220 3.44 -10.79 6.10
N ALA A 221 4.19 -11.87 6.28
CA ALA A 221 3.68 -13.13 6.84
C ALA A 221 3.23 -12.96 8.30
N ILE A 222 3.98 -12.21 9.11
CA ILE A 222 3.55 -11.85 10.48
C ILE A 222 2.26 -11.03 10.42
N GLY A 223 2.14 -10.12 9.45
CA GLY A 223 0.90 -9.38 9.20
C GLY A 223 -0.28 -10.30 8.87
N LEU A 224 -0.11 -11.30 8.00
CA LEU A 224 -1.16 -12.28 7.70
C LEU A 224 -1.54 -13.14 8.91
N LEU A 225 -0.55 -13.58 9.70
CA LEU A 225 -0.80 -14.35 10.92
C LEU A 225 -1.54 -13.51 11.97
N ALA A 226 -1.15 -12.25 12.12
CA ALA A 226 -1.82 -11.31 12.99
C ALA A 226 -3.27 -11.06 12.54
N GLU A 227 -3.51 -10.91 11.24
CA GLU A 227 -4.86 -10.81 10.68
C GLU A 227 -5.69 -12.09 10.86
N ALA A 228 -5.08 -13.27 10.81
CA ALA A 228 -5.83 -14.51 11.01
C ALA A 228 -6.36 -14.67 12.44
N ILE A 229 -5.76 -13.98 13.43
CA ILE A 229 -5.98 -14.21 14.86
C ILE A 229 -6.60 -13.00 15.55
N LEU A 230 -5.99 -11.82 15.39
CA LEU A 230 -6.32 -10.62 16.16
C LEU A 230 -7.68 -10.00 15.88
N PRO A 231 -8.28 -10.07 14.66
CA PRO A 231 -9.56 -9.42 14.39
C PRO A 231 -10.69 -9.86 15.31
N ALA A 232 -10.68 -11.10 15.82
CA ALA A 232 -11.69 -11.58 16.77
C ALA A 232 -11.64 -10.88 18.15
N PHE A 233 -10.50 -10.27 18.48
CA PHE A 233 -10.25 -9.58 19.75
C PHE A 233 -10.18 -8.06 19.59
N TRP A 234 -10.20 -7.54 18.35
CA TRP A 234 -9.93 -6.14 18.04
C TRP A 234 -11.19 -5.27 18.04
N HIS A 235 -11.97 -5.37 19.12
CA HIS A 235 -13.22 -4.65 19.32
C HIS A 235 -13.15 -3.90 20.64
N PHE A 236 -13.02 -2.58 20.59
CA PHE A 236 -12.78 -1.73 21.77
C PHE A 236 -13.97 -0.83 22.13
N HIS A 237 -15.17 -1.23 21.71
CA HIS A 237 -16.43 -0.62 22.15
C HIS A 237 -17.00 -1.46 23.29
N GLY A 238 -17.24 -0.80 24.42
CA GLY A 238 -17.77 -1.36 25.65
C GLY A 238 -18.41 -0.26 26.48
#